data_AF-A0A1Y3KS50-F1
#
_entry.id   AF-A0A1Y3KS50-F1
#
_cell.length_a   1.000
_cell.length_b   1.000
_cell.length_c   1.000
_cell.angle_alpha   90.00
_cell.angle_beta   90.00
_cell.angle_gamma   90.00
#
_symmetry.space_group_name_H-M   'P 1'
#
loop_
_entity.id
_entity.type
_entity.pdbx_description
1 polymer ?
#
loop_
_entity_poly.entity_id
_entity_poly.type
_entity_poly.pdbx_seq_one_letter_code
_entity_poly.pdbx_strand_id
1 'polypeptide(L)'
;NTLVVERISPRRLGALVAMYEHKVFVQSVIWGINAFDQWGVELGKELGKGVYQRLVGTLEDSAEDGSTQGLINYFRSRHRG
;
A
#
# COMPACT_ATOMS: atom_id res chain seq x y z
N ASN A 1 -1.28 -6.41 26.79
CA ASN A 1 -0.76 -5.23 27.52
C ASN A 1 -1.86 -4.20 27.65
N THR A 2 -2.04 -3.63 28.84
CA THR A 2 -2.93 -2.49 29.08
C THR A 2 -2.06 -1.27 29.33
N LEU A 3 -2.25 -0.20 28.57
CA LEU A 3 -1.59 1.08 28.77
C LEU A 3 -2.64 2.08 29.25
N VAL A 4 -2.46 2.60 30.47
CA VAL A 4 -3.41 3.53 31.08
C VAL A 4 -2.85 4.95 30.98
N VAL A 5 -3.68 5.86 30.47
CA VAL A 5 -3.41 7.31 30.44
C VAL A 5 -4.66 8.02 30.96
N GLU A 6 -4.46 8.98 31.85
CA GLU A 6 -5.54 9.70 32.55
C GLU A 6 -6.51 10.42 31.59
N ARG A 7 -5.97 11.08 30.56
CA ARG A 7 -6.73 11.74 29.49
C ARG A 7 -5.86 11.89 28.26
N ILE A 8 -6.45 11.77 27.07
CA ILE A 8 -5.79 12.14 25.82
C ILE A 8 -5.64 13.66 25.74
N SER A 9 -4.40 14.12 25.75
CA SER A 9 -3.99 15.49 25.45
C SER A 9 -2.96 15.47 24.32
N PRO A 10 -2.71 16.59 23.60
CA PRO A 10 -1.74 16.59 22.50
C PRO A 10 -0.37 16.04 22.89
N ARG A 11 0.11 16.38 24.10
CA ARG A 11 1.36 15.86 24.66
C ARG A 11 1.32 14.34 24.86
N ARG A 12 0.25 13.82 25.48
CA ARG A 12 0.13 12.39 25.81
C ARG A 12 -0.11 11.54 24.56
N LEU A 13 -0.84 12.08 23.58
CA LEU A 13 -1.01 11.45 22.28
C LEU A 13 0.33 11.36 21.54
N GLY A 14 1.10 12.45 21.47
CA GLY A 14 2.42 12.45 20.86
C GLY A 14 3.37 11.44 21.53
N ALA A 15 3.38 11.37 22.86
CA ALA A 15 4.15 10.37 23.59
C ALA A 15 3.73 8.93 23.27
N LEU A 16 2.42 8.69 23.12
CA LEU A 16 1.91 7.36 22.76
C LEU A 16 2.34 6.96 21.34
N VAL A 17 2.27 7.87 20.37
CA VAL A 17 2.75 7.61 18.99
C VAL A 17 4.25 7.34 19.00
N ALA A 18 5.05 8.20 19.62
CA ALA A 18 6.51 8.03 19.70
C ALA A 18 6.91 6.71 20.37
N MET A 19 6.16 6.27 21.40
CA MET A 19 6.36 4.96 22.04
C MET A 19 6.14 3.81 21.04
N TYR A 20 5.13 3.89 20.17
CA TYR A 20 4.90 2.88 19.13
C TYR A 20 5.94 2.96 17.99
N GLU A 21 6.39 4.15 17.60
CA GLU A 21 7.48 4.32 16.62
C GLU A 21 8.76 3.64 17.11
N HIS A 22 9.15 3.88 18.37
CA HIS A 22 10.31 3.22 18.97
C HIS A 22 10.12 1.72 19.16
N LYS A 23 8.90 1.25 19.47
CA LYS A 23 8.61 -0.20 19.50
C LYS A 23 8.88 -0.84 18.14
N VAL A 24 8.35 -0.26 17.05
CA VAL A 24 8.54 -0.77 15.70
C VAL A 24 10.02 -0.73 15.30
N PHE A 25 10.72 0.36 15.63
CA PHE A 25 12.16 0.48 15.40
C PHE A 25 12.97 -0.61 16.13
N VAL A 26 12.71 -0.85 17.42
CA VAL A 26 13.41 -1.91 18.17
C VAL A 26 13.15 -3.28 17.53
N GLN A 27 11.92 -3.56 17.09
CA GLN A 27 11.60 -4.81 16.40
C GLN A 27 12.38 -4.94 15.08
N SER A 28 12.52 -3.87 14.29
CA SER A 28 13.29 -3.91 13.04
C SER A 28 14.77 -4.19 13.28
N VAL A 29 15.36 -3.59 14.32
CA VAL A 29 16.76 -3.84 14.71
C VAL A 29 16.95 -5.30 15.11
N ILE A 30 16.03 -5.88 15.88
CA ILE A 30 16.07 -7.31 16.27
C ILE A 30 15.98 -8.21 15.03
N TRP A 31 15.09 -7.89 14.09
CA TRP A 31 14.90 -8.67 12.86
C TRP A 31 15.96 -8.40 11.78
N GLY A 32 16.84 -7.42 11.97
CA GLY A 32 17.84 -7.05 10.97
C GLY A 32 17.23 -6.50 9.67
N ILE A 33 16.05 -5.87 9.75
CA ILE A 33 15.38 -5.26 8.60
C ILE A 33 15.37 -3.73 8.71
N ASN A 34 15.25 -3.07 7.57
CA ASN A 34 15.12 -1.61 7.53
C ASN A 34 13.68 -1.19 7.86
N ALA A 35 13.47 -0.44 8.95
CA ALA A 35 12.15 0.11 9.30
C ALA A 35 11.73 1.32 8.45
N PHE A 36 12.64 1.87 7.66
CA PHE A 36 12.47 3.17 7.01
C PHE A 36 12.37 3.09 5.48
N ASP A 37 12.37 1.89 4.90
CA ASP A 37 12.12 1.70 3.47
C ASP A 37 10.75 1.06 3.19
N GLN A 38 10.36 1.11 1.91
CA GLN A 38 9.07 0.62 1.44
C GLN A 38 9.11 0.11 0.00
N TRP A 39 10.18 -0.59 -0.41
CA TRP A 39 10.35 -1.07 -1.79
C TRP A 39 9.17 -1.88 -2.33
N GLY A 40 8.47 -2.62 -1.47
CA GLY A 40 7.32 -3.44 -1.85
C GLY A 40 6.14 -2.68 -2.48
N VAL A 41 6.10 -1.35 -2.41
CA VAL A 41 5.03 -0.55 -3.04
C VAL A 41 5.27 -0.26 -4.52
N GLU A 42 6.50 -0.45 -5.02
CA GLU A 42 6.91 0.07 -6.33
C GLU A 42 6.30 -0.72 -7.48
N LEU A 43 6.40 -2.05 -7.43
CA LEU A 43 5.86 -2.92 -8.48
C LEU A 43 4.35 -2.72 -8.67
N GLY A 44 3.60 -2.59 -7.57
CA GLY A 44 2.16 -2.31 -7.63
C GLY A 44 1.83 -0.96 -8.27
N LYS A 45 2.65 0.07 -8.01
CA LYS A 45 2.50 1.38 -8.65
C LYS A 45 2.82 1.33 -10.14
N GLU A 46 3.82 0.54 -10.55
CA GLU A 46 4.20 0.37 -11.95
C GLU A 46 3.12 -0.39 -12.73
N LEU A 47 2.76 -1.59 -12.24
CA LEU A 47 1.71 -2.41 -12.85
C LEU A 47 0.36 -1.67 -12.89
N GLY A 48 0.02 -0.95 -11.81
CA GLY A 48 -1.22 -0.17 -11.72
C GLY A 48 -1.35 0.89 -12.81
N LYS A 49 -0.26 1.57 -13.18
CA LYS A 49 -0.26 2.54 -14.30
C LYS A 49 -0.56 1.85 -15.63
N GLY A 50 0.08 0.72 -15.89
CA GLY A 50 -0.13 -0.06 -17.13
C GLY A 50 -1.54 -0.62 -17.23
N VAL A 51 -2.09 -1.14 -16.12
CA VAL A 51 -3.48 -1.62 -16.06
C VAL A 51 -4.46 -0.45 -16.28
N TYR A 52 -4.24 0.69 -15.63
CA TYR A 52 -5.10 1.87 -15.81
C TYR A 52 -5.15 2.35 -17.26
N GLN A 53 -3.99 2.47 -17.93
CA GLN A 53 -3.91 2.86 -19.33
C GLN A 53 -4.65 1.89 -20.26
N ARG A 54 -4.53 0.58 -20.00
CA ARG A 54 -5.33 -0.44 -20.68
C ARG A 54 -6.81 -0.25 -20.35
N LEU A 55 -7.23 -0.04 -19.11
CA LEU A 55 -8.66 0.15 -18.81
C LEU A 55 -9.28 1.33 -19.58
N VAL A 56 -8.61 2.49 -19.61
CA VAL A 56 -9.08 3.69 -20.33
C VAL A 56 -8.85 3.64 -21.84
N GLY A 57 -8.09 2.65 -22.32
CA GLY A 57 -7.81 2.39 -23.73
C GLY A 57 -6.83 3.37 -24.38
N THR A 58 -5.94 3.97 -23.59
CA THR A 58 -4.77 4.68 -24.10
C THR A 58 -3.64 3.73 -24.48
N LEU A 59 -3.68 2.50 -23.95
CA LEU A 59 -2.80 1.40 -24.36
C LEU A 59 -3.66 0.26 -24.95
N GLU A 60 -3.38 -0.10 -26.19
CA GLU A 60 -4.13 -1.13 -26.93
C GLU A 60 -3.51 -2.53 -26.83
N ASP A 61 -2.24 -2.61 -26.41
CA ASP A 61 -1.54 -3.87 -26.20
C ASP A 61 -2.21 -4.73 -25.14
N SER A 62 -2.19 -6.05 -25.36
CA SER A 62 -2.69 -7.01 -24.37
C SER A 62 -1.89 -6.93 -23.07
N ALA A 63 -2.54 -7.29 -21.96
CA ALA A 63 -1.85 -7.57 -20.71
C ALA A 63 -0.96 -8.82 -20.88
N GLU A 64 0.07 -8.89 -20.04
CA GLU A 64 1.08 -9.94 -20.08
C GLU A 64 0.52 -11.33 -19.71
N ASP A 65 -0.53 -11.35 -18.89
CA ASP A 65 -1.21 -12.58 -18.46
C ASP A 65 -2.71 -12.58 -18.79
N GLY A 66 -3.25 -13.78 -19.01
CA GLY A 66 -4.65 -13.98 -19.41
C GLY A 66 -5.67 -13.63 -18.33
N SER A 67 -5.30 -13.71 -17.04
CA SER A 67 -6.19 -13.35 -15.93
C SER A 67 -6.43 -11.85 -15.91
N THR A 68 -5.35 -11.05 -15.94
CA THR A 68 -5.41 -9.60 -16.00
C THR A 68 -6.13 -9.12 -17.26
N GLN A 69 -5.86 -9.72 -18.42
CA GLN A 69 -6.56 -9.38 -19.66
C GLN A 69 -8.07 -9.68 -19.58
N GLY A 70 -8.44 -10.84 -19.02
CA GLY A 70 -9.83 -11.22 -18.83
C GLY A 70 -10.61 -10.21 -17.98
N LEU A 71 -10.01 -9.77 -16.86
CA LEU A 71 -10.61 -8.76 -15.97
C LEU A 71 -10.72 -7.38 -16.63
N ILE A 72 -9.70 -6.96 -17.41
CA ILE A 72 -9.75 -5.71 -18.18
C ILE A 72 -10.91 -5.73 -19.18
N ASN A 73 -11.07 -6.83 -19.91
CA ASN A 73 -12.16 -6.99 -20.89
C ASN A 73 -13.52 -7.00 -20.20
N TYR A 74 -13.65 -7.72 -19.09
CA TYR A 74 -14.87 -7.76 -18.28
C TYR A 74 -15.27 -6.34 -17.83
N PHE A 75 -14.32 -5.56 -17.31
CA PHE A 75 -14.56 -4.18 -16.88
C PHE A 75 -15.00 -3.27 -18.04
N ARG A 76 -14.23 -3.28 -19.15
CA ARG A 76 -14.55 -2.48 -20.35
C ARG A 76 -15.95 -2.79 -20.89
N SER A 77 -16.36 -4.06 -20.92
CA SER A 77 -17.68 -4.47 -21.43
C SER A 77 -18.88 -3.90 -20.64
N ARG A 78 -18.68 -3.51 -19.39
CA ARG A 78 -19.75 -3.04 -18.49
C ARG A 78 -19.73 -1.54 -18.26
N HIS A 79 -18.62 -0.87 -18.53
CA HIS A 79 -18.40 0.52 -18.14
C HIS A 79 -17.99 1.44 -19.30
N ARG A 80 -17.73 0.89 -20.49
CA ARG A 80 -17.78 1.66 -21.74
C ARG A 80 -19.16 1.52 -22.37
N GLY A 81 -20.09 2.34 -21.87
CA GLY A 81 -21.23 2.88 -22.62
C GLY A 81 -20.93 4.33 -22.95
#